data_AF-A0A0F4KUW7-F1
#
_entry.id   AF-A0A0F4KUW7-F1
#
_cell.length_a   1.000
_cell.length_b   1.000
_cell.length_c   1.000
_cell.angle_alpha   90.00
_cell.angle_beta   90.00
_cell.angle_gamma   90.00
#
_symmetry.space_group_name_H-M   'P 1'
#
loop_
_entity.id
_entity.type
_entity.pdbx_description
1 polymer ?
#
loop_
_entity_poly.entity_id
_entity_poly.type
_entity_poly.pdbx_seq_one_letter_code
_entity_poly.pdbx_strand_id
1 'polypeptide(L)'
;MGYKENIAALAFDHSDDVNVAYGNAKNQLNMIRTANLEGPDRILPDDFSQQLTKLNTSFNQQLPDKRSAIEAEEKKLKTQHLIFLLVKIALIVLGLLFLVNDKLRVLGLIMVIAGIICHFVFKSIDANKSADLLAEWNGFFDGFVDSIGHGETLHSPSTGLFKKIDDLFLKSLDDNARGFEQQQRQMQKNMEAQAEQSRRALAAQAEQTQAIQKGMADMSRSMRRR
;
A
#
# COMPACT_ATOMS: atom_id res chain seq x y z
N MET A 1 -0.92 -7.26 10.48
CA MET A 1 -0.81 -8.39 9.54
C MET A 1 0.23 -9.36 10.07
N GLY A 2 0.12 -10.66 9.77
CA GLY A 2 1.10 -11.67 10.16
C GLY A 2 2.08 -12.00 9.03
N TYR A 3 3.06 -12.85 9.34
CA TYR A 3 4.12 -13.24 8.41
C TYR A 3 3.59 -13.71 7.05
N LYS A 4 2.57 -14.58 7.04
CA LYS A 4 2.02 -15.14 5.79
C LYS A 4 1.34 -14.09 4.93
N GLU A 5 0.56 -13.18 5.54
CA GLU A 5 -0.09 -12.11 4.80
C GLU A 5 0.93 -11.14 4.20
N ASN A 6 1.97 -10.77 4.97
CA ASN A 6 3.01 -9.86 4.49
C ASN A 6 3.80 -10.46 3.30
N ILE A 7 4.20 -11.73 3.40
CA ILE A 7 4.93 -12.42 2.32
C ILE A 7 4.06 -12.56 1.06
N ALA A 8 2.77 -12.87 1.21
CA ALA A 8 1.85 -12.92 0.07
C ALA A 8 1.70 -11.54 -0.59
N ALA A 9 1.71 -10.47 0.21
CA ALA A 9 1.57 -9.10 -0.29
C ALA A 9 2.77 -8.63 -1.13
N LEU A 10 3.97 -9.17 -0.92
CA LEU A 10 5.16 -8.87 -1.75
C LEU A 10 5.00 -9.28 -3.23
N ALA A 11 4.05 -10.16 -3.54
CA ALA A 11 3.75 -10.53 -4.91
C ALA A 11 3.06 -9.40 -5.70
N PHE A 12 2.44 -8.43 -5.02
CA PHE A 12 1.78 -7.32 -5.69
C PHE A 12 2.80 -6.29 -6.15
N ASP A 13 2.71 -5.93 -7.43
CA ASP A 13 3.52 -4.90 -8.06
C ASP A 13 2.66 -3.65 -8.23
N HIS A 14 3.13 -2.52 -7.69
CA HIS A 14 2.43 -1.23 -7.70
C HIS A 14 2.93 -0.30 -8.85
N SER A 15 3.58 -0.86 -9.87
CA SER A 15 4.03 -0.11 -11.05
C SER A 15 2.91 0.63 -11.76
N ASP A 16 1.70 0.09 -11.74
CA ASP A 16 0.53 0.74 -12.35
C ASP A 16 0.24 2.10 -11.71
N ASP A 17 0.42 2.23 -10.40
CA ASP A 17 0.21 3.50 -9.69
C ASP A 17 1.21 4.57 -10.15
N VAL A 18 2.48 4.17 -10.31
CA VAL A 18 3.55 5.03 -10.86
C VAL A 18 3.25 5.42 -12.31
N ASN A 19 2.80 4.47 -13.13
CA ASN A 19 2.48 4.69 -14.54
C ASN A 19 1.27 5.63 -14.71
N VAL A 20 0.26 5.51 -13.84
CA VAL A 20 -0.90 6.41 -13.82
C VAL A 20 -0.46 7.83 -13.45
N ALA A 21 0.34 7.99 -12.38
CA ALA A 21 0.87 9.30 -11.99
C ALA A 21 1.68 9.94 -13.13
N TYR A 22 2.57 9.17 -13.77
CA TYR A 22 3.34 9.60 -14.93
C TYR A 22 2.44 10.03 -16.11
N GLY A 23 1.44 9.21 -16.44
CA GLY A 23 0.50 9.46 -17.55
C GLY A 23 -0.29 10.75 -17.35
N ASN A 24 -0.80 10.97 -16.13
CA ASN A 24 -1.53 12.19 -15.78
C ASN A 24 -0.65 13.43 -15.92
N ALA A 25 0.56 13.42 -15.36
CA ALA A 25 1.50 14.53 -15.47
C ALA A 25 1.89 14.84 -16.93
N LYS A 26 2.11 13.78 -17.73
CA LYS A 26 2.45 13.90 -19.15
C LYS A 26 1.31 14.51 -19.97
N ASN A 27 0.07 14.10 -19.70
CA ASN A 27 -1.10 14.64 -20.38
C ASN A 27 -1.27 16.13 -20.08
N GLN A 28 -1.11 16.54 -18.82
CA GLN A 28 -1.14 17.95 -18.42
C GLN A 28 -0.05 18.77 -19.13
N LEU A 29 1.17 18.24 -19.24
CA LEU A 29 2.26 18.87 -20.00
C LEU A 29 1.94 19.06 -21.49
N ASN A 30 1.29 18.08 -22.11
CA ASN A 30 0.89 18.19 -23.51
C ASN A 30 -0.15 19.30 -23.72
N MET A 31 -1.07 19.50 -22.78
CA MET A 31 -2.04 20.59 -22.83
C MET A 31 -1.36 21.97 -22.72
N ILE A 32 -0.31 22.08 -21.89
CA ILE A 32 0.48 23.32 -21.75
C ILE A 32 1.21 23.66 -23.05
N ARG A 33 1.80 22.66 -23.73
CA ARG A 33 2.55 22.90 -24.98
C ARG A 33 1.69 23.47 -26.10
N THR A 34 0.38 23.25 -26.06
CA THR A 34 -0.57 23.84 -27.02
C THR A 34 -1.03 25.25 -26.64
N ALA A 35 -0.61 25.76 -25.48
CA ALA A 35 -0.99 27.09 -24.99
C ALA A 35 0.01 28.18 -25.41
N ASN A 36 -0.48 29.43 -25.49
CA ASN A 36 0.30 30.57 -25.98
C ASN A 36 1.09 31.24 -24.83
N LEU A 37 2.07 30.51 -24.28
CA LEU A 37 2.95 31.00 -23.21
C LEU A 37 3.83 32.18 -23.66
N GLU A 38 4.33 33.00 -22.73
CA GLU A 38 5.27 34.11 -23.01
C GLU A 38 6.54 34.01 -22.15
N GLY A 39 7.66 34.57 -22.65
CA GLY A 39 8.91 34.68 -21.88
C GLY A 39 9.50 33.34 -21.41
N PRO A 40 10.13 33.27 -20.21
CA PRO A 40 10.80 32.07 -19.71
C PRO A 40 9.86 30.87 -19.50
N ASP A 41 8.55 31.12 -19.38
CA ASP A 41 7.56 30.07 -19.20
C ASP A 41 7.43 29.15 -20.42
N ARG A 42 7.88 29.58 -21.61
CA ARG A 42 7.92 28.73 -22.82
C ARG A 42 8.89 27.55 -22.72
N ILE A 43 9.93 27.66 -21.88
CA ILE A 43 10.99 26.63 -21.76
C ILE A 43 10.64 25.60 -20.67
N LEU A 44 9.86 26.00 -19.66
CA LEU A 44 9.47 25.15 -18.53
C LEU A 44 8.77 23.83 -18.90
N PRO A 45 7.88 23.75 -19.92
CA PRO A 45 7.25 22.49 -20.32
C PRO A 45 8.28 21.44 -20.75
N ASP A 46 9.35 21.85 -21.42
CA ASP A 46 10.40 20.94 -21.87
C ASP A 46 11.29 20.49 -20.72
N ASP A 47 11.64 21.39 -19.80
CA ASP A 47 12.37 21.04 -18.58
C ASP A 47 11.59 20.05 -17.70
N PHE A 48 10.28 20.28 -17.52
CA PHE A 48 9.41 19.36 -16.79
C PHE A 48 9.21 18.05 -17.55
N SER A 49 9.09 18.08 -18.87
CA SER A 49 9.06 16.85 -19.70
C SER A 49 10.33 16.02 -19.54
N GLN A 50 11.50 16.65 -19.47
CA GLN A 50 12.77 15.96 -19.22
C GLN A 50 12.83 15.40 -17.80
N GLN A 51 12.41 16.15 -16.78
CA GLN A 51 12.37 15.67 -15.39
C GLN A 51 11.44 14.46 -15.25
N LEU A 52 10.22 14.54 -15.82
CA LEU A 52 9.25 13.46 -15.80
C LEU A 52 9.77 12.21 -16.52
N THR A 53 10.42 12.39 -17.68
CA THR A 53 11.03 11.29 -18.43
C THR A 53 12.19 10.67 -17.64
N LYS A 54 13.04 11.47 -17.00
CA LYS A 54 14.14 10.98 -16.15
C LYS A 54 13.61 10.16 -14.97
N LEU A 55 12.56 10.62 -14.29
CA LEU A 55 11.93 9.88 -13.19
C LEU A 55 11.38 8.53 -13.67
N ASN A 56 10.64 8.52 -14.78
CA ASN A 56 10.08 7.27 -15.32
C ASN A 56 11.17 6.30 -15.82
N THR A 57 12.21 6.81 -16.49
CA THR A 57 13.36 6.00 -16.91
C THR A 57 14.09 5.41 -15.70
N SER A 58 14.32 6.22 -14.67
CA SER A 58 14.96 5.79 -13.42
C SER A 58 14.14 4.71 -12.71
N PHE A 59 12.81 4.86 -12.64
CA PHE A 59 11.90 3.86 -12.11
C PHE A 59 12.03 2.52 -12.85
N ASN A 60 11.90 2.55 -14.18
CA ASN A 60 11.98 1.33 -15.01
C ASN A 60 13.36 0.66 -14.97
N GLN A 61 14.43 1.43 -14.75
CA GLN A 61 15.78 0.90 -14.58
C GLN A 61 15.97 0.26 -13.20
N GLN A 62 15.44 0.88 -12.13
CA GLN A 62 15.62 0.41 -10.75
C GLN A 62 14.66 -0.72 -10.36
N LEU A 63 13.47 -0.79 -10.98
CA LEU A 63 12.44 -1.80 -10.67
C LEU A 63 12.97 -3.24 -10.72
N PRO A 64 13.64 -3.73 -11.79
CA PRO A 64 14.13 -5.11 -11.85
C PRO A 64 15.18 -5.41 -10.77
N ASP A 65 16.07 -4.46 -10.49
CA ASP A 65 17.10 -4.61 -9.46
C ASP A 65 16.46 -4.65 -8.07
N LYS A 66 15.52 -3.75 -7.80
CA LYS A 66 14.76 -3.71 -6.54
C LYS A 66 13.95 -4.99 -6.35
N ARG A 67 13.25 -5.45 -7.39
CA ARG A 67 12.49 -6.71 -7.38
C ARG A 67 13.38 -7.89 -7.04
N SER A 68 14.54 -8.00 -7.70
CA SER A 68 15.51 -9.07 -7.47
C SER A 68 16.04 -9.05 -6.02
N ALA A 69 16.28 -7.87 -5.46
CA ALA A 69 16.70 -7.72 -4.07
C ALA A 69 15.61 -8.17 -3.08
N ILE A 70 14.35 -7.76 -3.31
CA ILE A 70 13.20 -8.16 -2.50
C ILE A 70 12.99 -9.68 -2.56
N GLU A 71 13.06 -10.29 -3.74
CA GLU A 71 12.91 -11.75 -3.90
C GLU A 71 14.03 -12.52 -3.19
N ALA A 72 15.26 -12.01 -3.21
CA ALA A 72 16.38 -12.60 -2.48
C ALA A 72 16.16 -12.56 -0.96
N GLU A 73 15.70 -11.43 -0.42
CA GLU A 73 15.37 -11.28 1.01
C GLU A 73 14.14 -12.12 1.40
N GLU A 74 13.10 -12.17 0.56
CA GLU A 74 11.93 -13.02 0.76
C GLU A 74 12.34 -14.50 0.91
N LYS A 75 13.23 -14.98 0.03
CA LYS A 75 13.76 -16.35 0.10
C LYS A 75 14.56 -16.60 1.38
N LYS A 76 15.37 -15.62 1.82
CA LYS A 76 16.10 -15.71 3.10
C LYS A 76 15.12 -15.79 4.28
N LEU A 77 14.07 -14.97 4.29
CA LEU A 77 13.04 -14.99 5.33
C LEU A 77 12.27 -16.31 5.35
N LYS A 78 11.87 -16.85 4.18
CA LYS A 78 11.24 -18.18 4.09
C LYS A 78 12.13 -19.28 4.64
N THR A 79 13.43 -19.22 4.37
CA THR A 79 14.40 -20.19 4.89
C THR A 79 14.56 -20.06 6.41
N GLN A 80 14.68 -18.82 6.93
CA GLN A 80 14.75 -18.56 8.37
C GLN A 80 13.49 -19.06 9.09
N HIS A 81 12.31 -18.77 8.55
CA HIS A 81 11.03 -19.24 9.08
C HIS A 81 10.97 -20.77 9.18
N LEU A 82 11.44 -21.47 8.15
CA LEU A 82 11.48 -22.94 8.14
C LEU A 82 12.45 -23.49 9.20
N ILE A 83 13.62 -22.88 9.36
CA ILE A 83 14.58 -23.23 10.42
C ILE A 83 13.95 -23.03 11.81
N PHE A 84 13.30 -21.89 12.04
CA PHE A 84 12.60 -21.60 13.30
C PHE A 84 11.51 -22.62 13.61
N LEU A 85 10.75 -23.04 12.59
CA LEU A 85 9.75 -24.10 12.73
C LEU A 85 10.39 -25.43 13.14
N LEU A 86 11.48 -25.82 12.49
CA LEU A 86 12.20 -27.06 12.80
C LEU A 86 12.78 -27.05 14.21
N VAL A 87 13.42 -25.95 14.63
CA VAL A 87 13.99 -25.81 15.98
C VAL A 87 12.90 -25.91 17.05
N LYS A 88 11.76 -25.23 16.84
CA LYS A 88 10.61 -25.32 17.74
C LYS A 88 10.11 -26.76 17.87
N ILE A 89 9.90 -27.44 16.75
CA ILE A 89 9.40 -28.82 16.74
C ILE A 89 10.39 -29.75 17.43
N ALA A 90 11.69 -29.63 17.13
CA ALA A 90 12.73 -30.44 17.75
C ALA A 90 12.76 -30.26 19.28
N LEU A 91 12.68 -29.02 19.78
CA LEU A 91 12.65 -28.75 21.23
C LEU A 91 11.44 -29.37 21.92
N ILE A 92 10.26 -29.27 21.31
CA ILE A 92 9.02 -29.83 21.89
C ILE A 92 9.06 -31.36 21.87
N VAL A 93 9.42 -31.98 20.74
CA VAL A 93 9.46 -33.44 20.60
C VAL A 93 10.52 -34.06 21.50
N LEU A 94 11.74 -33.50 21.54
CA LEU A 94 12.79 -33.96 22.43
C LEU A 94 12.41 -33.76 23.91
N GLY A 95 11.80 -32.63 24.24
CA GLY A 95 11.32 -32.35 25.59
C GLY A 95 10.27 -33.37 26.06
N LEU A 96 9.33 -33.74 25.19
CA LEU A 96 8.33 -34.78 25.46
C LEU A 96 8.96 -36.17 25.63
N LEU A 97 9.97 -36.52 24.84
CA LEU A 97 10.69 -37.80 25.00
C LEU A 97 11.43 -37.88 26.33
N PHE A 98 12.08 -36.80 26.78
CA PHE A 98 12.77 -36.76 28.07
C PHE A 98 11.82 -36.75 29.28
N LEU A 99 10.58 -36.29 29.11
CA LEU A 99 9.54 -36.33 30.14
C LEU A 99 9.15 -37.77 30.53
N VAL A 100 9.34 -38.75 29.64
CA VAL A 100 9.05 -40.18 29.88
C VAL A 100 10.15 -40.86 30.72
N ASN A 101 11.33 -40.24 30.85
CA ASN A 101 12.44 -40.79 31.63
C ASN A 101 12.57 -40.04 32.97
N ASP A 102 12.32 -40.72 34.09
CA ASP A 102 12.27 -40.10 35.42
C ASP A 102 13.55 -39.34 35.80
N LYS A 103 14.72 -39.77 35.29
CA LYS A 103 16.00 -39.10 35.54
C LYS A 103 16.19 -37.79 34.78
N LEU A 104 15.46 -37.59 33.68
CA LEU A 104 15.60 -36.44 32.77
C LEU A 104 14.34 -35.58 32.72
N ARG A 105 13.35 -35.87 33.57
CA ARG A 105 12.02 -35.25 33.54
C ARG A 105 12.05 -33.73 33.70
N VAL A 106 12.91 -33.22 34.59
CA VAL A 106 13.09 -31.76 34.80
C VAL A 106 13.69 -31.10 33.56
N LEU A 107 14.69 -31.73 32.94
CA LEU A 107 15.28 -31.26 31.68
C LEU A 107 14.23 -31.23 30.56
N GLY A 108 13.41 -32.27 30.44
CA GLY A 108 12.32 -32.35 29.46
C GLY A 108 11.31 -31.21 29.61
N LEU A 109 10.90 -30.89 30.85
CA LEU A 109 9.99 -29.78 31.12
C LEU A 109 10.59 -28.42 30.69
N ILE A 110 11.87 -28.18 31.00
CA ILE A 110 12.59 -26.96 30.60
C ILE A 110 12.63 -26.83 29.07
N MET A 111 12.90 -27.92 28.34
CA MET A 111 12.94 -27.92 26.87
C MET A 111 11.59 -27.58 26.25
N VAL A 112 10.49 -28.11 26.79
CA VAL A 112 9.13 -27.78 26.31
C VAL A 112 8.82 -26.30 26.53
N ILE A 113 9.13 -25.76 27.72
CA ILE A 113 8.95 -24.33 28.03
C ILE A 113 9.79 -23.47 27.07
N ALA A 114 11.05 -23.84 26.84
CA ALA A 114 11.92 -23.17 25.88
C ALA A 114 11.33 -23.18 24.47
N GLY A 115 10.79 -24.32 24.00
CA GLY A 115 10.10 -24.41 22.71
C GLY A 115 8.87 -23.50 22.59
N ILE A 116 8.11 -23.34 23.67
CA ILE A 116 6.96 -22.41 23.72
C ILE A 116 7.44 -20.96 23.65
N ILE A 117 8.47 -20.58 24.42
CA ILE A 117 9.04 -19.22 24.39
C ILE A 117 9.60 -18.92 22.99
N CYS A 118 10.37 -19.85 22.41
CA CYS A 118 10.87 -19.75 21.05
C CYS A 118 9.74 -19.53 20.03
N HIS A 119 8.58 -20.15 20.20
CA HIS A 119 7.45 -19.92 19.30
C HIS A 119 7.01 -18.45 19.27
N PHE A 120 6.84 -17.81 20.43
CA PHE A 120 6.40 -16.43 20.51
C PHE A 120 7.47 -15.48 19.96
N VAL A 121 8.74 -15.71 20.31
CA VAL A 121 9.86 -14.91 19.84
C VAL A 121 10.00 -15.00 18.32
N PHE A 122 10.05 -16.21 17.75
CA PHE A 122 10.18 -16.41 16.31
C PHE A 122 8.98 -15.86 15.54
N LYS A 123 7.76 -16.05 16.06
CA LYS A 123 6.55 -15.47 15.45
C LYS A 123 6.64 -13.94 15.38
N SER A 124 7.14 -13.29 16.43
CA SER A 124 7.32 -11.83 16.44
C SER A 124 8.40 -11.37 15.47
N ILE A 125 9.54 -12.07 15.42
CA ILE A 125 10.65 -11.74 14.51
C ILE A 125 10.20 -11.87 13.05
N ASP A 126 9.53 -12.97 12.70
CA ASP A 126 9.03 -13.21 11.34
C ASP A 126 8.02 -12.15 10.92
N ALA A 127 7.08 -11.79 11.81
CA ALA A 127 6.09 -10.75 11.54
C ALA A 127 6.75 -9.39 11.30
N ASN A 128 7.70 -8.99 12.14
CA ASN A 128 8.37 -7.69 12.01
C ASN A 128 9.23 -7.63 10.73
N LYS A 129 10.10 -8.63 10.51
CA LYS A 129 10.97 -8.64 9.32
C LYS A 129 10.19 -8.69 8.01
N SER A 130 9.10 -9.45 7.96
CA SER A 130 8.25 -9.47 6.76
C SER A 130 7.48 -8.17 6.56
N ALA A 131 7.08 -7.49 7.64
CA ALA A 131 6.46 -6.17 7.56
C ALA A 131 7.45 -5.11 7.07
N ASP A 132 8.69 -5.13 7.57
CA ASP A 132 9.76 -4.22 7.15
C ASP A 132 10.07 -4.40 5.66
N LEU A 133 10.17 -5.65 5.18
CA LEU A 133 10.40 -5.94 3.77
C LEU A 133 9.24 -5.47 2.88
N LEU A 134 8.00 -5.64 3.35
CA LEU A 134 6.81 -5.15 2.63
C LEU A 134 6.78 -3.62 2.60
N ALA A 135 7.12 -2.96 3.71
CA ALA A 135 7.20 -1.50 3.78
C ALA A 135 8.30 -0.96 2.85
N GLU A 136 9.44 -1.66 2.74
CA GLU A 136 10.50 -1.31 1.79
C GLU A 136 10.05 -1.46 0.33
N TRP A 137 9.31 -2.53 0.03
CA TRP A 137 8.78 -2.76 -1.32
C TRP A 137 7.74 -1.71 -1.70
N ASN A 138 6.76 -1.44 -0.83
CA ASN A 138 5.75 -0.43 -1.09
C ASN A 138 6.34 0.98 -1.12
N GLY A 139 7.25 1.28 -0.18
CA GLY A 139 7.94 2.57 -0.09
C GLY A 139 8.78 2.91 -1.33
N PHE A 140 9.24 1.89 -2.08
CA PHE A 140 9.88 2.11 -3.38
C PHE A 140 8.91 2.76 -4.38
N PHE A 141 7.70 2.22 -4.54
CA PHE A 141 6.69 2.79 -5.44
C PHE A 141 6.18 4.13 -4.93
N ASP A 142 5.84 4.21 -3.64
CA ASP A 142 5.36 5.44 -3.00
C ASP A 142 6.34 6.58 -3.21
N GLY A 143 7.65 6.34 -3.09
CA GLY A 143 8.67 7.35 -3.35
C GLY A 143 8.65 7.92 -4.78
N PHE A 144 8.35 7.09 -5.78
CA PHE A 144 8.19 7.56 -7.17
C PHE A 144 6.84 8.24 -7.38
N VAL A 145 5.75 7.71 -6.83
CA VAL A 145 4.42 8.33 -6.88
C VAL A 145 4.46 9.72 -6.24
N ASP A 146 5.10 9.89 -5.08
CA ASP A 146 5.23 11.18 -4.40
C ASP A 146 6.11 12.16 -5.17
N SER A 147 7.19 11.67 -5.79
CA SER A 147 8.10 12.50 -6.61
C SER A 147 7.41 13.02 -7.86
N ILE A 148 6.65 12.15 -8.55
CA ILE A 148 5.82 12.56 -9.69
C ILE A 148 4.67 13.44 -9.20
N GLY A 149 4.06 13.08 -8.08
CA GLY A 149 2.90 13.73 -7.48
C GLY A 149 1.59 13.35 -8.14
N HIS A 150 0.51 13.88 -7.57
CA HIS A 150 -0.84 13.70 -8.10
C HIS A 150 -1.54 15.06 -8.25
N GLY A 151 -2.63 15.05 -9.03
CA GLY A 151 -3.53 16.19 -9.14
C GLY A 151 -4.28 16.45 -7.83
N GLU A 152 -4.86 17.64 -7.73
CA GLU A 152 -5.69 17.99 -6.58
C GLU A 152 -6.93 17.08 -6.54
N THR A 153 -7.25 16.57 -5.36
CA THR A 153 -8.43 15.74 -5.11
C THR A 153 -9.32 16.42 -4.06
N LEU A 154 -10.46 15.80 -3.73
CA LEU A 154 -11.29 16.25 -2.61
C LEU A 154 -10.51 16.38 -1.28
N HIS A 155 -9.56 15.47 -1.01
CA HIS A 155 -8.93 15.33 0.31
C HIS A 155 -7.47 15.80 0.37
N SER A 156 -6.83 16.00 -0.78
CA SER A 156 -5.41 16.33 -0.85
C SER A 156 -5.10 17.37 -1.92
N PRO A 157 -4.26 18.37 -1.63
CA PRO A 157 -3.76 19.30 -2.65
C PRO A 157 -2.90 18.55 -3.68
N SER A 158 -2.72 19.13 -4.86
CA SER A 158 -1.74 18.62 -5.82
C SER A 158 -0.32 18.62 -5.23
N THR A 159 0.48 17.62 -5.57
CA THR A 159 1.82 17.39 -4.97
C THR A 159 2.89 17.17 -6.05
N GLY A 160 4.16 17.03 -5.62
CA GLY A 160 5.28 16.60 -6.45
C GLY A 160 5.55 17.48 -7.68
N LEU A 161 6.04 16.85 -8.75
CA LEU A 161 6.26 17.48 -10.05
C LEU A 161 4.93 17.89 -10.71
N PHE A 162 3.86 17.10 -10.51
CA PHE A 162 2.53 17.35 -11.04
C PHE A 162 2.03 18.73 -10.63
N LYS A 163 2.17 19.12 -9.36
CA LYS A 163 1.78 20.46 -8.90
C LYS A 163 2.46 21.58 -9.72
N LYS A 164 3.76 21.46 -9.98
CA LYS A 164 4.51 22.48 -10.74
C LYS A 164 4.01 22.56 -12.19
N ILE A 165 3.68 21.41 -12.76
CA ILE A 165 3.07 21.31 -14.09
C ILE A 165 1.68 21.96 -14.07
N ASP A 166 0.87 21.65 -13.07
CA ASP A 166 -0.49 22.16 -12.94
C ASP A 166 -0.52 23.69 -12.71
N ASP A 167 0.39 24.21 -11.89
CA ASP A 167 0.58 25.66 -11.70
C ASP A 167 0.95 26.35 -13.02
N LEU A 168 1.81 25.73 -13.83
CA LEU A 168 2.17 26.24 -15.16
C LEU A 168 0.99 26.16 -16.13
N PHE A 169 0.20 25.08 -16.06
CA PHE A 169 -1.02 24.96 -16.84
C PHE A 169 -2.01 26.07 -16.55
N LEU A 170 -2.32 26.33 -15.28
CA LEU A 170 -3.23 27.40 -14.93
C LEU A 170 -2.72 28.77 -15.41
N LYS A 171 -1.41 29.03 -15.35
CA LYS A 171 -0.80 30.25 -15.89
C LYS A 171 -0.88 30.35 -17.41
N SER A 172 -0.80 29.21 -18.11
CA SER A 172 -0.86 29.14 -19.57
C SER A 172 -2.24 29.45 -20.14
N LEU A 173 -3.29 29.30 -19.33
CA LEU A 173 -4.65 29.66 -19.68
C LEU A 173 -4.86 31.17 -19.57
N ASP A 174 -5.68 31.73 -20.48
CA ASP A 174 -6.21 33.08 -20.34
C ASP A 174 -7.15 33.18 -19.12
N ASP A 175 -7.49 34.39 -18.68
CA ASP A 175 -8.24 34.59 -17.44
C ASP A 175 -9.64 33.94 -17.47
N ASN A 176 -10.28 33.89 -18.65
CA ASN A 176 -11.59 33.26 -18.83
C ASN A 176 -11.51 31.73 -18.76
N ALA A 177 -10.56 31.12 -19.48
CA ALA A 177 -10.35 29.67 -19.45
C ALA A 177 -9.83 29.21 -18.08
N ARG A 178 -8.97 30.01 -17.44
CA ARG A 178 -8.52 29.76 -16.06
C ARG A 178 -9.69 29.79 -15.07
N GLY A 179 -10.58 30.77 -15.20
CA GLY A 179 -11.79 30.86 -14.38
C GLY A 179 -12.71 29.64 -14.58
N PHE A 180 -12.91 29.23 -15.84
CA PHE A 180 -13.71 28.04 -16.17
C PHE A 180 -13.09 26.75 -15.62
N GLU A 181 -11.78 26.57 -15.79
CA GLU A 181 -11.03 25.42 -15.28
C GLU A 181 -11.13 25.32 -13.75
N GLN A 182 -10.94 26.43 -13.04
CA GLN A 182 -11.09 26.47 -11.58
C GLN A 182 -12.52 26.14 -11.14
N GLN A 183 -13.53 26.65 -11.85
CA GLN A 183 -14.93 26.31 -11.59
C GLN A 183 -15.21 24.83 -11.85
N GLN A 184 -14.67 24.26 -12.92
CA GLN A 184 -14.82 22.84 -13.25
C GLN A 184 -14.19 21.95 -12.17
N ARG A 185 -12.98 22.29 -11.69
CA ARG A 185 -12.33 21.58 -10.59
C ARG A 185 -13.14 21.66 -9.29
N GLN A 186 -13.71 22.82 -8.96
CA GLN A 186 -14.59 22.95 -7.81
C GLN A 186 -15.85 22.10 -7.94
N MET A 187 -16.44 22.04 -9.15
CA MET A 187 -17.58 21.19 -9.44
C MET A 187 -17.23 19.71 -9.27
N GLN A 188 -16.05 19.29 -9.75
CA GLN A 188 -15.57 17.92 -9.60
C GLN A 188 -15.41 17.53 -8.12
N LYS A 189 -14.80 18.40 -7.30
CA LYS A 189 -14.70 18.17 -5.84
C LYS A 189 -16.08 18.03 -5.18
N ASN A 190 -17.04 18.86 -5.58
CA ASN A 190 -18.40 18.76 -5.04
C ASN A 190 -19.09 17.45 -5.44
N MET A 191 -18.88 16.98 -6.68
CA MET A 191 -19.38 15.67 -7.12
C MET A 191 -18.71 14.52 -6.37
N GLU A 192 -17.40 14.56 -6.17
CA GLU A 192 -16.66 13.57 -5.36
C GLU A 192 -17.18 13.53 -3.92
N ALA A 193 -17.40 14.69 -3.30
CA ALA A 193 -17.93 14.78 -1.95
C ALA A 193 -19.35 14.20 -1.85
N GLN A 194 -20.20 14.47 -2.84
CA GLN A 194 -21.55 13.91 -2.90
C GLN A 194 -21.53 12.39 -3.11
N ALA A 195 -20.65 11.89 -3.98
CA ALA A 195 -20.48 10.46 -4.22
C ALA A 195 -19.98 9.75 -2.95
N GLU A 196 -19.05 10.35 -2.21
CA GLU A 196 -18.57 9.81 -0.94
C GLU A 196 -19.67 9.79 0.13
N GLN A 197 -20.43 10.88 0.25
CA GLN A 197 -21.56 10.95 1.18
C GLN A 197 -22.60 9.85 0.86
N SER A 198 -22.90 9.65 -0.42
CA SER A 198 -23.80 8.58 -0.88
C SER A 198 -23.26 7.19 -0.54
N ARG A 199 -21.96 6.93 -0.79
CA ARG A 199 -21.33 5.66 -0.41
C ARG A 199 -21.37 5.40 1.09
N ARG A 200 -21.08 6.42 1.92
CA ARG A 200 -21.15 6.31 3.39
C ARG A 200 -22.58 6.03 3.85
N ALA A 201 -23.58 6.68 3.26
CA ALA A 201 -24.99 6.44 3.55
C ALA A 201 -25.43 5.01 3.16
N LEU A 202 -25.01 4.53 1.98
CA LEU A 202 -25.27 3.15 1.53
C LEU A 202 -24.59 2.11 2.43
N ALA A 203 -23.34 2.36 2.85
CA ALA A 203 -22.63 1.49 3.79
C ALA A 203 -23.35 1.42 5.14
N ALA A 204 -23.76 2.57 5.70
CA ALA A 204 -24.53 2.62 6.95
C ALA A 204 -25.89 1.91 6.82
N GLN A 205 -26.57 2.05 5.67
CA GLN A 205 -27.82 1.34 5.40
C GLN A 205 -27.60 -0.18 5.27
N ALA A 206 -26.51 -0.60 4.63
CA ALA A 206 -26.15 -2.02 4.52
C ALA A 206 -25.83 -2.62 5.90
N GLU A 207 -25.09 -1.92 6.76
CA GLU A 207 -24.83 -2.32 8.14
C GLU A 207 -26.13 -2.44 8.97
N GLN A 208 -27.02 -1.45 8.86
CA GLN A 208 -28.31 -1.48 9.53
C GLN A 208 -29.18 -2.65 9.06
N THR A 209 -29.17 -2.94 7.75
CA THR A 209 -29.92 -4.07 7.17
C THR A 209 -29.36 -5.41 7.62
N GLN A 210 -28.03 -5.56 7.69
CA GLN A 210 -27.40 -6.77 8.24
C GLN A 210 -27.72 -6.96 9.72
N ALA A 211 -27.71 -5.89 10.52
CA ALA A 211 -28.09 -5.95 11.92
C ALA A 211 -29.55 -6.37 12.12
N ILE A 212 -30.47 -5.85 11.30
CA ILE A 212 -31.89 -6.24 11.31
C ILE A 212 -32.07 -7.70 10.88
N GLN A 213 -31.40 -8.15 9.81
CA GLN A 213 -31.46 -9.54 9.35
C GLN A 213 -30.92 -10.51 10.41
N LYS A 214 -29.83 -10.16 11.09
CA LYS A 214 -29.26 -10.97 12.17
C LYS A 214 -30.19 -11.03 13.39
N GLY A 215 -30.77 -9.89 13.78
CA GLY A 215 -31.78 -9.82 14.85
C GLY A 215 -33.04 -10.63 14.54
N MET A 216 -33.52 -10.60 13.29
CA MET A 216 -34.64 -11.44 12.83
C MET A 216 -34.31 -12.93 12.82
N ALA A 217 -33.09 -13.30 12.40
CA ALA A 217 -32.63 -14.70 12.41
C ALA A 217 -32.51 -15.25 13.84
N ASP A 218 -32.00 -14.44 14.78
CA ASP A 218 -31.89 -14.81 16.19
C ASP A 218 -33.28 -14.90 16.85
N MET A 219 -34.19 -13.99 16.50
CA MET A 219 -35.58 -14.05 16.98
C MET A 219 -36.33 -15.29 16.45
N SER A 220 -36.16 -15.62 15.16
CA SER A 220 -36.70 -16.84 14.55
C SER A 220 -36.16 -18.12 15.20
N ARG A 221 -34.85 -18.16 15.55
CA ARG A 221 -34.26 -19.27 16.31
C ARG A 221 -34.80 -19.37 17.73
N SER A 222 -35.09 -18.25 18.38
CA SER A 222 -35.63 -18.23 19.75
C SER A 222 -37.08 -18.73 19.82
N MET A 223 -37.91 -18.44 18.80
CA MET A 223 -39.30 -18.94 18.73
C MET A 223 -39.38 -20.42 18.40
N ARG A 224 -38.41 -20.98 17.67
CA ARG A 224 -38.35 -22.41 17.32
C ARG A 224 -37.91 -23.32 18.48
N ARG A 225 -37.44 -22.75 19.58
CA ARG A 225 -36.98 -23.46 20.80
C ARG A 225 -37.98 -23.37 21.96
N ARG A 226 -39.14 -22.74 21.75
CA ARG A 226 -40.30 -22.81 22.64
C ARG A 226 -41.34 -23.71 22.01
#